data_AF-A0A1V9YWK1-F1
#
_entry.id   AF-A0A1V9YWK1-F1
#
_cell.length_a   1.000
_cell.length_b   1.000
_cell.length_c   1.000
_cell.angle_alpha   90.00
_cell.angle_beta   90.00
_cell.angle_gamma   90.00
#
_symmetry.space_group_name_H-M   'P 1'
#
loop_
_entity.id
_entity.type
_entity.pdbx_description
1 polymer ?
#
loop_
_entity_poly.entity_id
_entity_poly.type
_entity_poly.pdbx_seq_one_letter_code
_entity_poly.pdbx_strand_id
1 'polypeptide(L)'
;AIAKRDWNEGAGDACPSDSLYVSAAKTPAPFPFVDPVSPGQSERCQMLNPGHEADGSLVVLGDSHADMSKIRFVQLLQEATAKNDTFPTVVFKTRWGRAMLPCRPEFSANMEMLKIVKPKAALFVVHWVQYLNPGGPADRPYSDPPKCCLHLLPCQEQNMDDVRHIIATLQTALMELTALGIKVFVVDQSPEYGFMNPDSWVTGDSVKVPAPVSRSKFNEEKAWMLQPLHAAIKAANATLLDYADNYSKGDLVVHTDLEGYPIKSVDNHLTTNTVRYHLTILDQVVRAAKGAY
;
A
#
# COMPACT_ATOMS: atom_id res chain seq x y z
N ALA A 1 -23.56 6.07 4.84
CA ALA A 1 -23.17 4.85 5.55
C ALA A 1 -21.89 5.13 6.32
N ILE A 2 -21.81 4.70 7.58
CA ILE A 2 -20.73 5.00 8.54
C ILE A 2 -19.34 4.50 8.06
N ALA A 3 -19.30 3.61 7.07
CA ALA A 3 -18.09 3.11 6.42
C ALA A 3 -18.20 3.22 4.87
N LYS A 4 -18.11 4.44 4.32
CA LYS A 4 -18.04 4.62 2.85
C LYS A 4 -16.73 3.99 2.32
N ARG A 5 -16.86 3.06 1.37
CA ARG A 5 -15.75 2.30 0.74
C ARG A 5 -15.43 2.76 -0.69
N ASP A 6 -16.01 3.88 -1.11
CA ASP A 6 -15.84 4.36 -2.47
C ASP A 6 -14.51 5.11 -2.62
N TRP A 7 -13.41 4.37 -2.56
CA TRP A 7 -12.07 4.96 -2.64
C TRP A 7 -11.67 5.37 -4.05
N ASN A 8 -12.43 4.96 -5.07
CA ASN A 8 -12.16 5.29 -6.46
C ASN A 8 -12.87 6.57 -6.91
N GLU A 9 -13.79 7.11 -6.11
CA GLU A 9 -14.52 8.33 -6.40
C GLU A 9 -13.56 9.51 -6.65
N GLY A 10 -13.60 10.05 -7.87
CA GLY A 10 -12.75 11.17 -8.28
C GLY A 10 -11.27 10.83 -8.48
N ALA A 11 -10.87 9.56 -8.37
CA ALA A 11 -9.47 9.12 -8.55
C ALA A 11 -9.03 9.01 -10.03
N GLY A 12 -9.77 9.67 -10.92
CA GLY A 12 -9.53 9.69 -12.35
C GLY A 12 -9.98 8.44 -13.11
N ASP A 13 -9.80 8.51 -14.43
CA ASP A 13 -10.21 7.48 -15.37
C ASP A 13 -9.17 6.36 -15.49
N ALA A 14 -9.54 5.29 -16.18
CA ALA A 14 -8.62 4.22 -16.51
C ALA A 14 -7.46 4.76 -17.38
N CYS A 15 -6.24 4.26 -17.14
CA CYS A 15 -5.11 4.59 -18.00
C CYS A 15 -5.42 4.16 -19.45
N PRO A 16 -5.08 4.98 -20.46
CA PRO A 16 -5.11 4.56 -21.85
C PRO A 16 -4.29 3.26 -22.05
N SER A 17 -4.75 2.37 -22.93
CA SER A 17 -4.08 1.08 -23.16
C SER A 17 -2.67 1.22 -23.74
N ASP A 18 -2.41 2.32 -24.45
CA ASP A 18 -1.11 2.70 -25.00
C ASP A 18 -0.24 3.53 -24.05
N SER A 19 -0.78 3.88 -22.87
CA SER A 19 -0.06 4.64 -21.86
C SER A 19 1.25 3.95 -21.45
N LEU A 20 2.32 4.72 -21.26
CA LEU A 20 3.62 4.19 -20.83
C LEU A 20 3.53 3.42 -19.50
N TYR A 21 2.63 3.79 -18.60
CA TYR A 21 2.41 3.08 -17.33
C TYR A 21 1.80 1.67 -17.51
N VAL A 22 1.26 1.39 -18.69
CA VAL A 22 0.72 0.07 -19.08
C VAL A 22 1.72 -0.63 -20.00
N SER A 23 2.15 0.03 -21.07
CA SER A 23 2.96 -0.57 -22.13
C SER A 23 4.43 -0.82 -21.74
N ALA A 24 4.96 -0.10 -20.75
CA ALA A 24 6.32 -0.35 -20.26
C ALA A 24 6.41 -1.56 -19.32
N ALA A 25 5.29 -2.03 -18.77
CA ALA A 25 5.26 -3.18 -17.87
C ALA A 25 5.52 -4.47 -18.67
N LYS A 26 6.62 -5.15 -18.36
CA LYS A 26 6.98 -6.42 -19.01
C LYS A 26 6.76 -7.57 -18.04
N THR A 27 5.77 -8.41 -18.31
CA THR A 27 5.62 -9.67 -17.58
C THR A 27 6.81 -10.57 -17.92
N PRO A 28 7.53 -11.12 -16.93
CA PRO A 28 8.63 -12.04 -17.17
C PRO A 28 8.12 -13.35 -17.78
N ALA A 29 9.05 -14.26 -18.08
CA ALA A 29 8.74 -15.65 -18.44
C ALA A 29 7.68 -16.27 -17.50
N PRO A 30 6.94 -17.32 -17.93
CA PRO A 30 5.85 -17.89 -17.17
C PRO A 30 6.23 -18.14 -15.71
N PHE A 31 5.47 -17.54 -14.80
CA PHE A 31 5.69 -17.73 -13.36
C PHE A 31 5.58 -19.23 -13.04
N PRO A 32 6.51 -19.81 -12.27
CA PRO A 32 6.70 -21.26 -12.23
C PRO A 32 5.62 -22.01 -11.43
N PHE A 33 4.58 -21.32 -10.95
CA PHE A 33 3.41 -21.94 -10.36
C PHE A 33 2.13 -21.25 -10.79
N VAL A 34 1.04 -22.03 -10.80
CA VAL A 34 -0.32 -21.50 -11.02
C VAL A 34 -0.65 -20.59 -9.85
N ASP A 35 -0.71 -19.30 -10.14
CA ASP A 35 -1.08 -18.28 -9.18
C ASP A 35 -2.62 -18.13 -9.16
N PRO A 36 -3.29 -18.40 -8.03
CA PRO A 36 -4.74 -18.24 -7.93
C PRO A 36 -5.11 -16.75 -8.02
N VAL A 37 -5.48 -16.36 -9.23
CA VAL A 37 -6.07 -15.07 -9.55
C VAL A 37 -7.58 -15.18 -9.48
N SER A 38 -8.25 -14.34 -8.68
CA SER A 38 -9.68 -14.13 -8.87
C SER A 38 -9.89 -13.36 -10.19
N PRO A 39 -10.59 -13.91 -11.20
CA PRO A 39 -10.76 -13.25 -12.48
C PRO A 39 -11.46 -11.89 -12.38
N GLY A 40 -12.28 -11.71 -11.34
CA GLY A 40 -12.97 -10.43 -11.06
C GLY A 40 -12.09 -9.35 -10.42
N GLN A 41 -10.84 -9.65 -10.10
CA GLN A 41 -9.90 -8.72 -9.44
C GLN A 41 -8.64 -8.56 -10.30
N SER A 42 -8.81 -8.05 -11.53
CA SER A 42 -7.70 -7.66 -12.40
C SER A 42 -6.96 -6.44 -11.86
N GLU A 43 -5.70 -6.26 -12.28
CA GLU A 43 -4.96 -5.04 -11.97
C GLU A 43 -5.64 -3.87 -12.66
N ARG A 44 -5.91 -2.81 -11.91
CA ARG A 44 -6.45 -1.56 -12.41
C ARG A 44 -5.31 -0.57 -12.59
N CYS A 45 -5.33 0.14 -13.70
CA CYS A 45 -4.52 1.35 -13.88
C CYS A 45 -5.49 2.53 -13.93
N GLN A 46 -5.35 3.49 -13.02
CA GLN A 46 -6.11 4.75 -13.01
C GLN A 46 -5.18 5.94 -12.95
N MET A 47 -5.59 7.05 -13.56
CA MET A 47 -4.77 8.25 -13.65
C MET A 47 -5.53 9.48 -13.16
N LEU A 48 -5.01 10.08 -12.09
CA LEU A 48 -5.46 11.37 -11.55
C LEU A 48 -4.57 12.49 -12.09
N ASN A 49 -5.21 13.58 -12.51
CA ASN A 49 -4.55 14.75 -13.10
C ASN A 49 -3.68 14.41 -14.34
N PRO A 50 -4.25 13.78 -15.39
CA PRO A 50 -3.50 13.38 -16.59
C PRO A 50 -2.95 14.59 -17.36
N GLY A 51 -1.78 14.44 -17.99
CA GLY A 51 -1.16 15.50 -18.81
C GLY A 51 -0.33 16.53 -18.02
N HIS A 52 -0.11 16.26 -16.73
CA HIS A 52 0.67 17.10 -15.81
C HIS A 52 2.00 16.45 -15.40
N GLU A 53 2.51 15.50 -16.19
CA GLU A 53 3.79 14.84 -15.92
C GLU A 53 4.97 15.84 -15.89
N ALA A 54 4.86 16.96 -16.60
CA ALA A 54 5.82 18.06 -16.53
C ALA A 54 5.85 18.75 -15.15
N ASP A 55 4.70 18.82 -14.47
CA ASP A 55 4.57 19.32 -13.09
C ASP A 55 5.03 18.28 -12.05
N GLY A 56 5.32 17.06 -12.48
CA GLY A 56 5.73 15.95 -11.65
C GLY A 56 4.89 14.68 -11.91
N SER A 57 5.42 13.54 -11.46
CA SER A 57 4.71 12.26 -11.59
C SER A 57 4.92 11.37 -10.36
N LEU A 58 3.83 10.74 -9.94
CA LEU A 58 3.77 9.78 -8.85
C LEU A 58 3.16 8.49 -9.37
N VAL A 59 3.79 7.36 -9.06
CA VAL A 59 3.17 6.05 -9.26
C VAL A 59 2.90 5.40 -7.91
N VAL A 60 1.65 5.01 -7.67
CA VAL A 60 1.19 4.28 -6.48
C VAL A 60 0.93 2.83 -6.86
N LEU A 61 1.65 1.91 -6.25
CA LEU A 61 1.56 0.47 -6.45
C LEU A 61 1.04 -0.21 -5.18
N GLY A 62 0.13 -1.17 -5.32
CA GLY A 62 -0.31 -1.93 -4.15
C GLY A 62 -1.57 -2.77 -4.33
N ASP A 63 -2.08 -3.26 -3.21
CA ASP A 63 -3.34 -3.99 -3.15
C ASP A 63 -4.53 -3.06 -2.89
N SER A 64 -5.59 -3.56 -2.25
CA SER A 64 -6.74 -2.75 -1.84
C SER A 64 -6.41 -1.66 -0.81
N HIS A 65 -5.26 -1.75 -0.13
CA HIS A 65 -4.73 -0.69 0.74
C HIS A 65 -4.12 0.47 -0.07
N ALA A 66 -3.65 0.23 -1.30
CA ALA A 66 -3.34 1.33 -2.22
C ALA A 66 -4.63 2.01 -2.70
N ASP A 67 -5.70 1.24 -2.95
CA ASP A 67 -6.99 1.82 -3.32
C ASP A 67 -7.50 2.78 -2.24
N MET A 68 -7.47 2.41 -0.96
CA MET A 68 -7.94 3.30 0.10
C MET A 68 -7.21 4.64 0.15
N SER A 69 -5.93 4.68 -0.28
CA SER A 69 -5.09 5.87 -0.26
C SER A 69 -5.49 6.93 -1.30
N LYS A 70 -6.18 6.53 -2.39
CA LYS A 70 -6.58 7.39 -3.52
C LYS A 70 -7.29 8.66 -3.09
N ILE A 71 -8.19 8.55 -2.11
CA ILE A 71 -9.04 9.67 -1.67
C ILE A 71 -8.23 10.85 -1.12
N ARG A 72 -7.08 10.61 -0.49
CA ARG A 72 -6.22 11.70 -0.03
C ARG A 72 -5.64 12.46 -1.20
N PHE A 73 -5.21 11.76 -2.26
CA PHE A 73 -4.69 12.40 -3.47
C PHE A 73 -5.77 13.23 -4.18
N VAL A 74 -7.02 12.72 -4.24
CA VAL A 74 -8.16 13.47 -4.78
C VAL A 74 -8.39 14.77 -3.99
N GLN A 75 -8.37 14.69 -2.66
CA GLN A 75 -8.50 15.85 -1.79
C GLN A 75 -7.38 16.87 -2.04
N LEU A 76 -6.14 16.42 -2.14
CA LEU A 76 -4.99 17.29 -2.39
C LEU A 76 -5.04 17.96 -3.77
N LEU A 77 -5.53 17.27 -4.80
CA LEU A 77 -5.76 17.89 -6.11
C LEU A 77 -6.85 18.98 -6.01
N GLN A 78 -7.96 18.70 -5.32
CA GLN A 78 -9.02 19.70 -5.13
C GLN A 78 -8.49 20.95 -4.40
N GLU A 79 -7.65 20.76 -3.39
CA GLU A 79 -7.00 21.86 -2.67
C GLU A 79 -6.01 22.64 -3.54
N ALA A 80 -5.21 21.95 -4.36
CA ALA A 80 -4.28 22.58 -5.29
C ALA A 80 -5.02 23.42 -6.34
N THR A 81 -6.07 22.86 -6.96
CA THR A 81 -6.93 23.56 -7.92
C THR A 81 -7.58 24.80 -7.30
N ALA A 82 -8.14 24.68 -6.08
CA ALA A 82 -8.74 25.81 -5.38
C ALA A 82 -7.73 26.94 -5.05
N LYS A 83 -6.45 26.59 -4.92
CA LYS A 83 -5.35 27.54 -4.66
C LYS A 83 -4.60 27.97 -5.93
N ASN A 84 -5.01 27.48 -7.11
CA ASN A 84 -4.29 27.66 -8.36
C ASN A 84 -2.79 27.24 -8.27
N ASP A 85 -2.52 26.14 -7.55
CA ASP A 85 -1.20 25.50 -7.43
C ASP A 85 -1.08 24.30 -8.38
N THR A 86 0.15 23.92 -8.72
CA THR A 86 0.42 22.74 -9.54
C THR A 86 0.22 21.44 -8.74
N PHE A 87 -0.11 20.38 -9.47
CA PHE A 87 -0.28 19.04 -8.91
C PHE A 87 0.30 18.00 -9.89
N PRO A 88 1.03 16.98 -9.42
CA PRO A 88 1.63 15.99 -10.32
C PRO A 88 0.54 15.10 -10.95
N THR A 89 0.86 14.44 -12.06
CA THR A 89 0.07 13.28 -12.50
C THR A 89 0.30 12.13 -11.53
N VAL A 90 -0.78 11.54 -11.02
CA VAL A 90 -0.73 10.40 -10.10
C VAL A 90 -1.33 9.17 -10.78
N VAL A 91 -0.54 8.11 -10.89
CA VAL A 91 -0.97 6.84 -11.48
C VAL A 91 -1.11 5.78 -10.42
N PHE A 92 -2.30 5.22 -10.30
CA PHE A 92 -2.58 4.11 -9.41
C PHE A 92 -2.57 2.81 -10.19
N LYS A 93 -1.63 1.90 -9.89
CA LYS A 93 -1.68 0.51 -10.33
C LYS A 93 -1.96 -0.38 -9.14
N THR A 94 -3.23 -0.74 -8.99
CA THR A 94 -3.73 -1.43 -7.80
C THR A 94 -4.43 -2.72 -8.14
N ARG A 95 -4.35 -3.71 -7.25
CA ARG A 95 -5.07 -4.96 -7.43
C ARG A 95 -5.60 -5.53 -6.13
N TRP A 96 -6.92 -5.58 -6.03
CA TRP A 96 -7.60 -6.03 -4.83
C TRP A 96 -7.19 -7.45 -4.44
N GLY A 97 -6.85 -7.64 -3.15
CA GLY A 97 -6.54 -8.96 -2.60
C GLY A 97 -5.27 -9.60 -3.18
N ARG A 98 -4.39 -8.83 -3.83
CA ARG A 98 -3.15 -9.37 -4.42
C ARG A 98 -1.93 -8.55 -4.04
N ALA A 99 -0.93 -9.23 -3.49
CA ALA A 99 0.32 -8.64 -3.06
C ALA A 99 1.07 -7.94 -4.21
N MET A 100 1.54 -6.71 -3.97
CA MET A 100 2.55 -6.06 -4.79
C MET A 100 3.96 -6.44 -4.27
N LEU A 101 4.32 -7.73 -4.38
CA LEU A 101 5.55 -8.32 -3.81
C LEU A 101 6.26 -9.28 -4.78
N PRO A 102 7.58 -9.52 -4.64
CA PRO A 102 8.38 -10.38 -5.52
C PRO A 102 7.85 -11.80 -5.77
N CYS A 103 7.03 -12.30 -4.85
CA CYS A 103 6.30 -13.56 -4.95
C CYS A 103 5.15 -13.55 -5.99
N ARG A 104 5.00 -12.49 -6.78
CA ARG A 104 3.96 -12.32 -7.81
C ARG A 104 4.57 -11.86 -9.14
N PRO A 105 4.05 -12.30 -10.29
CA PRO A 105 4.60 -11.92 -11.59
C PRO A 105 4.50 -10.41 -11.86
N GLU A 106 3.45 -9.75 -11.36
CA GLU A 106 3.23 -8.31 -11.55
C GLU A 106 4.33 -7.45 -10.91
N PHE A 107 5.02 -7.95 -9.88
CA PHE A 107 6.06 -7.19 -9.18
C PHE A 107 7.18 -6.77 -10.14
N SER A 108 7.76 -7.74 -10.84
CA SER A 108 8.84 -7.49 -11.80
C SER A 108 8.41 -6.58 -12.94
N ALA A 109 7.20 -6.77 -13.48
CA ALA A 109 6.65 -5.94 -14.55
C ALA A 109 6.51 -4.47 -14.11
N ASN A 110 6.03 -4.26 -12.89
CA ASN A 110 5.90 -2.93 -12.31
C ASN A 110 7.28 -2.30 -12.00
N MET A 111 8.29 -3.09 -11.60
CA MET A 111 9.64 -2.55 -11.38
C MET A 111 10.27 -2.08 -12.68
N GLU A 112 10.13 -2.86 -13.76
CA GLU A 112 10.61 -2.46 -15.09
C GLU A 112 9.89 -1.22 -15.61
N MET A 113 8.57 -1.12 -15.40
CA MET A 113 7.83 0.10 -15.73
C MET A 113 8.38 1.31 -14.97
N LEU A 114 8.63 1.21 -13.66
CA LEU A 114 9.19 2.32 -12.89
C LEU A 114 10.58 2.73 -13.36
N LYS A 115 11.43 1.78 -13.78
CA LYS A 115 12.76 2.06 -14.34
C LYS A 115 12.71 2.77 -15.70
N ILE A 116 11.67 2.49 -16.50
CA ILE A 116 11.46 3.12 -17.81
C ILE A 116 10.83 4.51 -17.65
N VAL A 117 9.73 4.60 -16.90
CA VAL A 117 8.96 5.83 -16.72
C VAL A 117 9.70 6.84 -15.84
N LYS A 118 10.45 6.36 -14.84
CA LYS A 118 11.22 7.17 -13.88
C LYS A 118 10.39 8.29 -13.26
N PRO A 119 9.27 7.96 -12.56
CA PRO A 119 8.48 8.99 -11.91
C PRO A 119 9.31 9.73 -10.85
N LYS A 120 8.91 10.94 -10.48
CA LYS A 120 9.57 11.70 -9.42
C LYS A 120 9.49 10.97 -8.08
N ALA A 121 8.35 10.34 -7.81
CA ALA A 121 8.18 9.48 -6.65
C ALA A 121 7.40 8.20 -6.99
N ALA A 122 7.62 7.17 -6.16
CA ALA A 122 6.85 5.92 -6.17
C ALA A 122 6.39 5.61 -4.75
N LEU A 123 5.13 5.19 -4.59
CA LEU A 123 4.55 4.79 -3.31
C LEU A 123 4.11 3.33 -3.37
N PHE A 124 4.61 2.52 -2.45
CA PHE A 124 4.25 1.12 -2.29
C PHE A 124 3.33 0.97 -1.08
N VAL A 125 2.12 0.43 -1.30
CA VAL A 125 1.15 0.18 -0.23
C VAL A 125 0.77 -1.30 -0.25
N VAL A 126 1.29 -2.05 0.71
CA VAL A 126 1.09 -3.51 0.79
C VAL A 126 0.51 -3.87 2.14
N HIS A 127 -0.46 -4.77 2.15
CA HIS A 127 -0.98 -5.37 3.37
C HIS A 127 -0.06 -6.49 3.86
N TRP A 128 1.00 -6.13 4.57
CA TRP A 128 2.12 -7.03 4.91
C TRP A 128 1.66 -8.30 5.64
N VAL A 129 0.83 -8.18 6.68
CA VAL A 129 0.41 -9.34 7.50
C VAL A 129 -0.46 -10.34 6.76
N GLN A 130 -1.07 -9.94 5.64
CA GLN A 130 -1.81 -10.87 4.78
C GLN A 130 -0.90 -11.71 3.88
N TYR A 131 0.22 -11.14 3.44
CA TYR A 131 1.07 -11.74 2.40
C TYR A 131 2.37 -12.33 2.94
N LEU A 132 2.84 -11.81 4.08
CA LEU A 132 3.92 -12.33 4.89
C LEU A 132 3.30 -12.93 6.16
N ASN A 133 2.96 -14.22 6.10
CA ASN A 133 2.30 -14.93 7.20
C ASN A 133 2.73 -16.41 7.20
N PRO A 134 3.98 -16.70 7.55
CA PRO A 134 4.55 -18.03 7.40
C PRO A 134 3.92 -19.01 8.39
N GLY A 135 3.42 -20.13 7.88
CA GLY A 135 2.89 -21.27 8.66
C GLY A 135 3.48 -22.62 8.26
N GLY A 136 4.34 -22.66 7.24
CA GLY A 136 4.97 -23.87 6.73
C GLY A 136 6.17 -24.35 7.56
N PRO A 137 6.62 -25.60 7.37
CA PRO A 137 7.78 -26.16 8.07
C PRO A 137 9.07 -25.37 7.83
N ALA A 138 9.88 -25.21 8.88
CA ALA A 138 11.14 -24.47 8.83
C ALA A 138 12.22 -25.16 7.97
N ASP A 139 12.13 -26.48 7.80
CA ASP A 139 13.04 -27.32 7.01
C ASP A 139 12.58 -27.52 5.56
N ARG A 140 11.45 -26.91 5.16
CA ARG A 140 10.97 -26.94 3.78
C ARG A 140 12.01 -26.28 2.85
N PRO A 141 12.43 -26.94 1.76
CA PRO A 141 13.34 -26.33 0.79
C PRO A 141 12.76 -25.05 0.19
N TYR A 142 13.62 -24.03 0.03
CA TYR A 142 13.28 -22.80 -0.67
C TYR A 142 12.84 -23.08 -2.11
N SER A 143 11.82 -22.36 -2.56
CA SER A 143 11.35 -22.37 -3.94
C SER A 143 11.49 -20.97 -4.51
N ASP A 144 12.13 -20.83 -5.68
CA ASP A 144 12.27 -19.56 -6.39
C ASP A 144 11.26 -19.46 -7.55
N PRO A 145 10.45 -18.39 -7.64
CA PRO A 145 10.25 -17.37 -6.62
C PRO A 145 9.45 -17.91 -5.42
N PRO A 146 9.55 -17.28 -4.25
CA PRO A 146 8.82 -17.68 -3.05
C PRO A 146 7.31 -17.49 -3.25
N LYS A 147 6.50 -18.31 -2.58
CA LYS A 147 5.04 -18.15 -2.60
C LYS A 147 4.60 -17.14 -1.54
N CYS A 148 3.67 -16.26 -1.92
CA CYS A 148 2.98 -15.41 -0.96
C CYS A 148 1.74 -16.10 -0.41
N CYS A 149 1.44 -15.81 0.86
CA CYS A 149 0.14 -16.12 1.42
C CYS A 149 -0.97 -15.34 0.68
N LEU A 150 -2.22 -15.79 0.84
CA LEU A 150 -3.40 -15.18 0.23
C LEU A 150 -4.39 -14.64 1.25
N HIS A 151 -4.29 -15.11 2.49
CA HIS A 151 -5.27 -14.89 3.55
C HIS A 151 -4.59 -14.34 4.81
N LEU A 152 -5.40 -13.86 5.75
CA LEU A 152 -4.94 -13.31 7.03
C LEU A 152 -4.45 -14.38 8.03
N LEU A 153 -4.42 -15.65 7.61
CA LEU A 153 -3.97 -16.77 8.43
C LEU A 153 -2.59 -17.25 7.96
N PRO A 154 -1.77 -17.82 8.86
CA PRO A 154 -0.52 -18.44 8.48
C PRO A 154 -0.72 -19.49 7.38
N CYS A 155 0.05 -19.41 6.30
CA CYS A 155 -0.07 -20.30 5.15
C CYS A 155 1.05 -21.36 5.12
N GLN A 156 0.71 -22.58 4.71
CA GLN A 156 1.66 -23.71 4.69
C GLN A 156 2.71 -23.59 3.57
N GLU A 157 2.40 -22.80 2.55
CA GLU A 157 3.24 -22.54 1.39
C GLU A 157 4.39 -21.57 1.67
N GLN A 158 4.40 -20.91 2.84
CA GLN A 158 5.39 -19.93 3.22
C GLN A 158 6.00 -20.28 4.58
N ASN A 159 7.32 -20.30 4.66
CA ASN A 159 8.09 -20.36 5.89
C ASN A 159 8.91 -19.07 6.05
N MET A 160 9.67 -18.97 7.14
CA MET A 160 10.48 -17.78 7.42
C MET A 160 11.59 -17.55 6.39
N ASP A 161 12.05 -18.58 5.68
CA ASP A 161 13.07 -18.43 4.65
C ASP A 161 12.51 -17.74 3.40
N ASP A 162 11.30 -18.11 2.98
CA ASP A 162 10.59 -17.40 1.91
C ASP A 162 10.39 -15.92 2.26
N VAL A 163 9.99 -15.61 3.50
CA VAL A 163 9.80 -14.21 3.94
C VAL A 163 11.08 -13.41 3.81
N ARG A 164 12.23 -13.99 4.23
CA ARG A 164 13.55 -13.34 4.07
C ARG A 164 13.88 -13.09 2.60
N HIS A 165 13.66 -14.07 1.73
CA HIS A 165 13.89 -13.91 0.30
C HIS A 165 12.97 -12.87 -0.34
N ILE A 166 11.68 -12.83 0.04
CA ILE A 166 10.75 -11.79 -0.43
C ILE A 166 11.26 -10.39 -0.04
N ILE A 167 11.65 -10.21 1.23
CA ILE A 167 12.15 -8.91 1.72
C ILE A 167 13.48 -8.53 1.05
N ALA A 168 14.40 -9.47 0.86
CA ALA A 168 15.68 -9.21 0.21
C ALA A 168 15.53 -8.82 -1.27
N THR A 169 14.62 -9.49 -2.00
CA THR A 169 14.32 -9.13 -3.39
C THR A 169 13.61 -7.78 -3.48
N LEU A 170 12.69 -7.49 -2.55
CA LEU A 170 12.10 -6.16 -2.43
C LEU A 170 13.18 -5.09 -2.19
N GLN A 171 14.07 -5.29 -1.23
CA GLN A 171 15.17 -4.37 -0.92
C GLN A 171 15.98 -4.04 -2.19
N THR A 172 16.40 -5.07 -2.92
CA THR A 172 17.20 -4.92 -4.15
C THR A 172 16.46 -4.08 -5.18
N ALA A 173 15.18 -4.36 -5.42
CA ALA A 173 14.37 -3.59 -6.35
C ALA A 173 14.21 -2.14 -5.90
N LEU A 174 13.95 -1.88 -4.61
CA LEU A 174 13.84 -0.51 -4.10
C LEU A 174 15.17 0.25 -4.22
N MET A 175 16.31 -0.41 -3.98
CA MET A 175 17.65 0.17 -4.19
C MET A 175 17.88 0.58 -5.65
N GLU A 176 17.47 -0.24 -6.61
CA GLU A 176 17.58 0.10 -8.03
C GLU A 176 16.75 1.34 -8.37
N LEU A 177 15.54 1.47 -7.82
CA LEU A 177 14.69 2.63 -8.04
C LEU A 177 15.27 3.91 -7.41
N THR A 178 15.77 3.84 -6.17
CA THR A 178 16.37 5.00 -5.52
C THR A 178 17.68 5.41 -6.19
N ALA A 179 18.46 4.46 -6.72
CA ALA A 179 19.65 4.74 -7.53
C ALA A 179 19.34 5.49 -8.84
N LEU A 180 18.12 5.35 -9.38
CA LEU A 180 17.63 6.13 -10.53
C LEU A 180 17.15 7.54 -10.13
N GLY A 181 17.24 7.92 -8.86
CA GLY A 181 16.80 9.21 -8.35
C GLY A 181 15.30 9.28 -8.04
N ILE A 182 14.57 8.15 -8.11
CA ILE A 182 13.15 8.09 -7.74
C ILE A 182 13.02 8.20 -6.22
N LYS A 183 12.14 9.08 -5.73
CA LYS A 183 11.79 9.14 -4.31
C LYS A 183 10.85 7.98 -3.98
N VAL A 184 11.36 6.97 -3.29
CA VAL A 184 10.60 5.76 -2.95
C VAL A 184 10.01 5.89 -1.55
N PHE A 185 8.70 5.69 -1.45
CA PHE A 185 7.94 5.61 -0.21
C PHE A 185 7.32 4.23 -0.08
N VAL A 186 7.33 3.68 1.14
CA VAL A 186 6.71 2.40 1.46
C VAL A 186 5.84 2.59 2.68
N VAL A 187 4.59 2.14 2.63
CA VAL A 187 3.67 2.19 3.78
C VAL A 187 3.93 0.99 4.69
N ASP A 188 4.08 1.26 5.98
CA ASP A 188 4.30 0.28 7.02
C ASP A 188 3.01 -0.47 7.40
N GLN A 189 3.15 -1.57 8.12
CA GLN A 189 2.01 -2.22 8.76
C GLN A 189 1.69 -1.53 10.08
N SER A 190 0.58 -0.81 10.12
CA SER A 190 -0.01 -0.31 11.36
C SER A 190 -0.71 -1.41 12.16
N PRO A 191 -0.97 -1.20 13.47
CA PRO A 191 -1.76 -2.13 14.28
C PRO A 191 -3.08 -2.50 13.64
N GLU A 192 -3.33 -3.81 13.55
CA GLU A 192 -4.51 -4.36 12.93
C GLU A 192 -4.98 -5.61 13.65
N TYR A 193 -6.21 -5.56 14.14
CA TYR A 193 -6.86 -6.67 14.82
C TYR A 193 -8.34 -6.73 14.42
N GLY A 194 -8.93 -7.92 14.45
CA GLY A 194 -10.33 -8.12 14.04
C GLY A 194 -11.33 -7.26 14.83
N PHE A 195 -11.08 -7.02 16.13
CA PHE A 195 -11.95 -6.18 16.96
C PHE A 195 -11.91 -4.69 16.57
N MET A 196 -10.96 -4.26 15.73
CA MET A 196 -10.91 -2.88 15.25
C MET A 196 -11.92 -2.62 14.12
N ASN A 197 -12.53 -3.66 13.53
CA ASN A 197 -13.60 -3.49 12.57
C ASN A 197 -14.86 -2.97 13.30
N PRO A 198 -15.44 -1.82 12.90
CA PRO A 198 -16.64 -1.26 13.50
C PRO A 198 -17.87 -2.18 13.51
N ASP A 199 -17.94 -3.14 12.58
CA ASP A 199 -19.01 -4.14 12.56
C ASP A 199 -19.04 -4.99 13.85
N SER A 200 -17.91 -5.06 14.56
CA SER A 200 -17.80 -5.77 15.85
C SER A 200 -18.20 -4.93 17.07
N TRP A 201 -18.48 -3.63 16.90
CA TRP A 201 -18.75 -2.72 18.02
C TRP A 201 -20.24 -2.66 18.40
N VAL A 202 -21.12 -3.12 17.52
CA VAL A 202 -22.57 -3.06 17.72
C VAL A 202 -23.04 -4.31 18.45
N THR A 203 -23.75 -4.14 19.56
CA THR A 203 -24.38 -5.25 20.31
C THR A 203 -25.77 -4.81 20.76
N GLY A 204 -26.81 -5.36 20.11
CA GLY A 204 -28.19 -4.89 20.28
C GLY A 204 -28.31 -3.41 19.92
N ASP A 205 -28.85 -2.61 20.84
CA ASP A 205 -29.00 -1.16 20.68
C ASP A 205 -27.78 -0.35 21.20
N SER A 206 -26.68 -1.03 21.53
CA SER A 206 -25.47 -0.39 22.09
C SER A 206 -24.29 -0.44 21.14
N VAL A 207 -23.47 0.61 21.17
CA VAL A 207 -22.18 0.69 20.46
C VAL A 207 -21.07 0.73 21.49
N LYS A 208 -20.16 -0.24 21.46
CA LYS A 208 -19.00 -0.34 22.33
C LYS A 208 -17.72 -0.29 21.51
N VAL A 209 -17.13 0.90 21.45
CA VAL A 209 -15.82 1.10 20.83
C VAL A 209 -14.74 0.40 21.71
N PRO A 210 -13.84 -0.42 21.12
CA PRO A 210 -12.76 -1.06 21.85
C PRO A 210 -11.77 -0.07 22.48
N ALA A 211 -10.95 -0.56 23.40
CA ALA A 211 -9.84 0.22 23.92
C ALA A 211 -8.82 0.52 22.80
N PRO A 212 -8.14 1.69 22.84
CA PRO A 212 -7.02 2.00 21.96
C PRO A 212 -5.93 0.92 22.00
N VAL A 213 -5.20 0.80 20.89
CA VAL A 213 -4.17 -0.23 20.71
C VAL A 213 -2.78 0.39 20.75
N SER A 214 -1.86 -0.22 21.50
CA SER A 214 -0.48 0.22 21.57
C SER A 214 0.30 -0.15 20.29
N ARG A 215 0.95 0.83 19.68
CA ARG A 215 1.84 0.66 18.52
C ARG A 215 3.10 -0.09 18.93
N SER A 216 3.72 0.28 20.04
CA SER A 216 4.90 -0.41 20.58
C SER A 216 4.63 -1.89 20.83
N LYS A 217 3.50 -2.24 21.44
CA LYS A 217 3.10 -3.64 21.64
C LYS A 217 2.89 -4.39 20.33
N PHE A 218 2.25 -3.78 19.34
CA PHE A 218 2.10 -4.39 18.02
C PHE A 218 3.46 -4.59 17.34
N ASN A 219 4.36 -3.62 17.46
CA ASN A 219 5.71 -3.70 16.92
C ASN A 219 6.53 -4.82 17.57
N GLU A 220 6.36 -5.04 18.87
CA GLU A 220 6.94 -6.19 19.57
C GLU A 220 6.35 -7.52 19.07
N GLU A 221 5.02 -7.60 18.96
CA GLU A 221 4.33 -8.81 18.48
C GLU A 221 4.71 -9.18 17.04
N LYS A 222 4.81 -8.17 16.17
CA LYS A 222 5.14 -8.34 14.75
C LYS A 222 6.61 -8.09 14.42
N ALA A 223 7.48 -8.08 15.43
CA ALA A 223 8.91 -7.78 15.27
C ALA A 223 9.59 -8.67 14.22
N TRP A 224 9.20 -9.95 14.16
CA TRP A 224 9.73 -10.92 13.20
C TRP A 224 9.51 -10.51 11.73
N MET A 225 8.47 -9.72 11.44
CA MET A 225 8.13 -9.21 10.10
C MET A 225 8.60 -7.76 9.92
N LEU A 226 8.29 -6.91 10.91
CA LEU A 226 8.54 -5.48 10.84
C LEU A 226 10.02 -5.14 10.87
N GLN A 227 10.82 -5.76 11.74
CA GLN A 227 12.25 -5.45 11.84
C GLN A 227 13.02 -5.71 10.53
N PRO A 228 12.91 -6.89 9.88
CA PRO A 228 13.59 -7.10 8.60
C PRO A 228 13.03 -6.20 7.49
N LEU A 229 11.72 -5.93 7.47
CA LEU A 229 11.10 -5.01 6.52
C LEU A 229 11.67 -3.58 6.66
N HIS A 230 11.70 -3.05 7.89
CA HIS A 230 12.22 -1.71 8.19
C HIS A 230 13.70 -1.60 7.83
N ALA A 231 14.49 -2.63 8.15
CA ALA A 231 15.90 -2.70 7.79
C ALA A 231 16.10 -2.66 6.26
N ALA A 232 15.30 -3.42 5.51
CA ALA A 232 15.35 -3.45 4.05
C ALA A 232 14.99 -2.09 3.43
N ILE A 233 13.91 -1.46 3.88
CA ILE A 233 13.47 -0.15 3.37
C ILE A 233 14.52 0.93 3.67
N LYS A 234 15.10 0.91 4.87
CA LYS A 234 16.20 1.79 5.26
C LYS A 234 17.45 1.55 4.40
N ALA A 235 17.85 0.30 4.20
CA ALA A 235 19.00 -0.06 3.36
C ALA A 235 18.81 0.38 1.90
N ALA A 236 17.56 0.40 1.42
CA ALA A 236 17.21 0.91 0.10
C ALA A 236 17.20 2.44 -0.03
N ASN A 237 17.50 3.18 1.04
CA ASN A 237 17.36 4.64 1.08
C ASN A 237 15.93 5.10 0.72
N ALA A 238 14.93 4.29 1.06
CA ALA A 238 13.52 4.60 0.89
C ALA A 238 12.91 5.13 2.20
N THR A 239 11.78 5.82 2.09
CA THR A 239 11.07 6.39 3.24
C THR A 239 9.94 5.48 3.67
N LEU A 240 9.95 5.07 4.94
CA LEU A 240 8.86 4.33 5.56
C LEU A 240 7.78 5.30 6.07
N LEU A 241 6.50 5.02 5.80
CA LEU A 241 5.35 5.81 6.24
C LEU A 241 4.42 4.94 7.08
N ASP A 242 4.11 5.31 8.31
CA ASP A 242 3.09 4.63 9.10
C ASP A 242 1.79 5.45 9.09
N TYR A 243 0.74 4.91 8.47
CA TYR A 243 -0.56 5.57 8.43
C TYR A 243 -1.11 5.86 9.84
N ALA A 244 -0.75 5.04 10.84
CA ALA A 244 -1.15 5.25 12.23
C ALA A 244 -0.64 6.57 12.82
N ASP A 245 0.40 7.19 12.26
CA ASP A 245 0.87 8.51 12.71
C ASP A 245 -0.24 9.57 12.65
N ASN A 246 -1.26 9.38 11.81
CA ASN A 246 -2.37 10.31 11.64
C ASN A 246 -3.61 10.00 12.47
N TYR A 247 -3.68 8.81 13.08
CA TYR A 247 -4.82 8.40 13.91
C TYR A 247 -4.37 7.77 15.23
N SER A 248 -3.24 8.25 15.77
CA SER A 248 -2.73 7.85 17.08
C SER A 248 -2.63 9.04 18.04
N LYS A 249 -2.82 8.76 19.33
CA LYS A 249 -2.51 9.66 20.45
C LYS A 249 -1.25 9.14 21.13
N GLY A 250 -0.09 9.62 20.68
CA GLY A 250 1.19 9.05 21.07
C GLY A 250 1.32 7.60 20.60
N ASP A 251 1.54 6.67 21.52
CA ASP A 251 1.65 5.23 21.23
C ASP A 251 0.29 4.56 20.97
N LEU A 252 -0.82 5.23 21.23
CA LEU A 252 -2.15 4.61 21.20
C LEU A 252 -2.88 4.92 19.89
N VAL A 253 -3.09 3.90 19.06
CA VAL A 253 -4.00 3.93 17.91
C VAL A 253 -5.44 4.07 18.41
N VAL A 254 -6.12 5.13 17.96
CA VAL A 254 -7.54 5.35 18.25
C VAL A 254 -8.41 4.76 17.14
N HIS A 255 -9.64 4.39 17.49
CA HIS A 255 -10.57 3.73 16.56
C HIS A 255 -11.58 4.69 15.94
N THR A 256 -11.73 5.89 16.50
CA THR A 256 -12.56 6.95 15.94
C THR A 256 -11.79 8.27 15.87
N ASP A 257 -12.22 9.17 14.99
CA ASP A 257 -11.82 10.57 15.04
C ASP A 257 -12.46 11.31 16.23
N LEU A 258 -12.29 12.63 16.29
CA LEU A 258 -12.79 13.46 17.39
C LEU A 258 -14.31 13.62 17.36
N GLU A 259 -14.91 13.48 16.18
CA GLU A 259 -16.34 13.54 15.92
C GLU A 259 -17.04 12.17 16.09
N GLY A 260 -16.25 11.11 16.31
CA GLY A 260 -16.75 9.75 16.53
C GLY A 260 -16.91 8.92 15.25
N TYR A 261 -16.44 9.39 14.08
CA TYR A 261 -16.41 8.56 12.88
C TYR A 261 -15.33 7.49 13.00
N PRO A 262 -15.61 6.24 12.58
CA PRO A 262 -14.61 5.19 12.59
C PRO A 262 -13.40 5.48 11.71
N ILE A 263 -12.22 5.11 12.21
CA ILE A 263 -10.96 5.14 11.47
C ILE A 263 -10.93 4.02 10.42
N LYS A 264 -11.33 2.82 10.82
CA LYS A 264 -11.45 1.66 9.92
C LYS A 264 -12.87 1.55 9.36
N SER A 265 -12.95 1.05 8.14
CA SER A 265 -14.16 0.63 7.46
C SER A 265 -14.39 -0.86 7.71
N VAL A 266 -15.00 -1.56 6.74
CA VAL A 266 -15.15 -3.01 6.79
C VAL A 266 -13.79 -3.69 6.69
N ASP A 267 -13.63 -4.79 7.43
CA ASP A 267 -12.42 -5.61 7.51
C ASP A 267 -11.22 -4.81 8.06
N ASN A 268 -10.25 -4.52 7.20
CA ASN A 268 -8.96 -3.95 7.58
C ASN A 268 -8.66 -2.58 6.97
N HIS A 269 -9.49 -2.11 6.06
CA HIS A 269 -9.26 -0.85 5.35
C HIS A 269 -9.66 0.37 6.15
N LEU A 270 -9.02 1.51 5.88
CA LEU A 270 -9.42 2.82 6.41
C LEU A 270 -10.69 3.35 5.73
N THR A 271 -11.49 4.13 6.46
CA THR A 271 -12.64 4.81 5.86
C THR A 271 -12.22 5.91 4.89
N THR A 272 -13.06 6.21 3.89
CA THR A 272 -12.82 7.36 3.01
C THR A 272 -12.76 8.69 3.79
N ASN A 273 -13.51 8.83 4.89
CA ASN A 273 -13.48 10.01 5.77
C ASN A 273 -12.08 10.19 6.36
N THR A 274 -11.56 9.13 6.99
CA THR A 274 -10.24 9.14 7.61
C THR A 274 -9.14 9.41 6.61
N VAL A 275 -9.18 8.75 5.46
CA VAL A 275 -8.17 8.99 4.42
C VAL A 275 -8.24 10.42 3.90
N ARG A 276 -9.45 10.93 3.62
CA ARG A 276 -9.65 12.27 3.06
C ARG A 276 -9.09 13.35 3.97
N TYR A 277 -9.47 13.32 5.25
CA TYR A 277 -9.29 14.46 6.15
C TYR A 277 -8.13 14.30 7.13
N HIS A 278 -7.69 13.07 7.41
CA HIS A 278 -6.69 12.83 8.46
C HIS A 278 -5.38 12.26 7.95
N LEU A 279 -5.37 11.52 6.83
CA LEU A 279 -4.18 10.83 6.32
C LEU A 279 -3.14 11.76 5.63
N THR A 280 -2.76 12.83 6.33
CA THR A 280 -1.84 13.88 5.91
C THR A 280 -0.40 13.41 5.71
N ILE A 281 -0.04 12.21 6.20
CA ILE A 281 1.26 11.60 5.96
C ILE A 281 1.54 11.43 4.46
N LEU A 282 0.50 11.25 3.63
CA LEU A 282 0.61 11.14 2.18
C LEU A 282 0.93 12.47 1.47
N ASP A 283 0.74 13.61 2.14
CA ASP A 283 1.03 14.92 1.56
C ASP A 283 2.51 15.05 1.20
N GLN A 284 3.38 14.40 1.96
CA GLN A 284 4.82 14.40 1.69
C GLN A 284 5.18 13.63 0.41
N VAL A 285 4.38 12.62 0.06
CA VAL A 285 4.55 11.84 -1.17
C VAL A 285 4.23 12.69 -2.38
N VAL A 286 3.14 13.46 -2.31
CA VAL A 286 2.78 14.44 -3.36
C VAL A 286 3.85 15.52 -3.46
N ARG A 287 4.30 16.09 -2.34
CA ARG A 287 5.38 17.10 -2.35
C ARG A 287 6.67 16.57 -3.00
N ALA A 288 7.04 15.32 -2.73
CA ALA A 288 8.21 14.69 -3.33
C ALA A 288 8.02 14.36 -4.82
N ALA A 289 6.77 14.21 -5.27
CA ALA A 289 6.43 13.95 -6.66
C ALA A 289 6.36 15.22 -7.52
N LYS A 290 6.16 16.40 -6.93
CA LYS A 290 6.16 17.68 -7.66
C LYS A 290 7.54 17.91 -8.31
N GLY A 291 7.53 18.41 -9.54
CA GLY A 291 8.72 18.89 -10.23
C GLY A 291 9.35 20.06 -9.47
N ALA A 292 10.68 20.17 -9.54
CA ALA A 292 11.34 21.40 -9.14
C ALA A 292 11.04 22.47 -10.20
N TYR A 293 10.58 23.65 -9.75
CA TYR A 293 10.51 24.85 -10.58
C TYR A 293 11.92 25.29 -11.01
#